data_AF-A0AAC9CY69-F1
#
_entry.id   AF-A0AAC9CY69-F1
#
_cell.length_a   1.000
_cell.length_b   1.000
_cell.length_c   1.000
_cell.angle_alpha   90.00
_cell.angle_beta   90.00
_cell.angle_gamma   90.00
#
_symmetry.space_group_name_H-M   'P 1'
#
loop_
_entity.id
_entity.type
_entity.pdbx_description
1 polymer ?
#
loop_
_entity_poly.entity_id
_entity_poly.type
_entity_poly.pdbx_seq_one_letter_code
_entity_poly.pdbx_strand_id
1 'polypeptide(L)'
;MRNIILLILVFSSFATGCQKTKKEPVKAKVNISEKKDTTCLPHLYDDPKLEKEKVLIYAEEGIDSVLISRNELNKIEKLFPVFKAEFPSDPNESYAGKVWENYINQDGKEESITFGSEVGRDDFCLIYAYYLKQKNGEAKFKLEREKLIKLYRAINGLYEGLNYGGTYFGHQHKRLNASVEYSIYKLKLRKEYYEKKYNFKKQKDLYIKALMQYVSDEESQDPYNQDDPRDGKGEGSKRGKRLQEKIDILEKLITNYFYLNQVQNFEITYYK
;
A
#
# COMPACT_ATOMS: atom_id res chain seq x y z
N MET A 1 -30.54 -59.06 -20.22
CA MET A 1 -29.31 -59.58 -19.59
C MET A 1 -29.06 -58.82 -18.31
N ARG A 2 -28.96 -59.57 -17.19
CA ARG A 2 -28.20 -59.36 -15.93
C ARG A 2 -27.73 -57.93 -15.61
N ASN A 3 -27.81 -57.40 -14.40
CA ASN A 3 -28.31 -57.84 -13.10
C ASN A 3 -28.39 -56.56 -12.23
N ILE A 4 -29.50 -56.41 -11.50
CA ILE A 4 -29.61 -55.60 -10.27
C ILE A 4 -28.85 -56.36 -9.16
N ILE A 5 -28.20 -55.66 -8.22
CA ILE A 5 -28.02 -56.01 -6.79
C ILE A 5 -27.22 -54.85 -6.15
N LEU A 6 -27.84 -54.01 -5.32
CA LEU A 6 -28.06 -54.14 -3.86
C LEU A 6 -26.78 -54.03 -3.02
N LEU A 7 -26.57 -52.85 -2.43
CA LEU A 7 -25.72 -52.62 -1.27
C LEU A 7 -26.42 -53.19 -0.03
N ILE A 8 -25.83 -54.20 0.60
CA ILE A 8 -26.21 -54.70 1.93
C ILE A 8 -25.01 -54.51 2.86
N LEU A 9 -25.25 -53.77 3.94
CA LEU A 9 -24.42 -53.67 5.14
C LEU A 9 -24.40 -55.01 5.89
N VAL A 10 -23.22 -55.49 6.28
CA VAL A 10 -23.09 -56.43 7.40
C VAL A 10 -21.94 -55.97 8.31
N PHE A 11 -22.34 -55.48 9.48
CA PHE A 11 -21.55 -55.39 10.69
C PHE A 11 -21.43 -56.79 11.32
N SER A 12 -20.24 -57.23 11.74
CA SER A 12 -19.99 -57.77 13.09
C SER A 12 -18.54 -58.29 13.29
N SER A 13 -17.82 -57.57 14.15
CA SER A 13 -17.00 -58.04 15.28
C SER A 13 -16.25 -59.38 15.20
N PHE A 14 -14.92 -59.29 15.31
CA PHE A 14 -14.14 -60.25 16.10
C PHE A 14 -13.22 -59.51 17.07
N ALA A 15 -13.34 -59.89 18.35
CA ALA A 15 -12.52 -59.44 19.45
C ALA A 15 -11.37 -60.42 19.72
N THR A 16 -10.40 -59.90 20.47
CA THR A 16 -9.38 -60.57 21.32
C THR A 16 -7.96 -60.68 20.77
N GLY A 17 -7.01 -60.20 21.60
CA GLY A 17 -5.58 -60.41 21.42
C GLY A 17 -4.66 -59.33 22.01
N CYS A 18 -4.81 -58.97 23.30
CA CYS A 18 -3.81 -58.16 24.02
C CYS A 18 -2.49 -58.94 24.21
N GLN A 19 -1.36 -58.38 23.78
CA GLN A 19 -0.06 -58.62 24.42
C GLN A 19 0.73 -57.31 24.58
N LYS A 20 1.20 -57.13 25.81
CA LYS A 20 1.89 -55.95 26.36
C LYS A 20 3.29 -55.75 25.76
N THR A 21 3.74 -54.50 25.65
CA THR A 21 5.04 -53.91 26.06
C THR A 21 5.19 -52.55 25.36
N LYS A 22 5.75 -51.45 25.88
CA LYS A 22 6.62 -51.12 27.03
C LYS A 22 6.30 -49.68 27.47
N LYS A 23 6.54 -49.39 28.76
CA LYS A 23 6.33 -48.09 29.40
C LYS A 23 7.20 -46.98 28.78
N GLU A 24 6.60 -45.80 28.63
CA GLU A 24 7.26 -44.53 28.32
C GLU A 24 8.31 -44.16 29.38
N PRO A 25 9.43 -43.52 29.00
CA PRO A 25 10.08 -42.57 29.87
C PRO A 25 9.33 -41.23 29.77
N VAL A 26 8.82 -40.76 30.90
CA VAL A 26 8.28 -39.42 31.11
C VAL A 26 9.30 -38.42 30.59
N LYS A 27 9.01 -37.79 29.43
CA LYS A 27 9.74 -36.61 28.99
C LYS A 27 9.44 -35.52 30.01
N ALA A 28 10.51 -35.06 30.66
CA ALA A 28 10.49 -33.89 31.51
C ALA A 28 9.69 -32.78 30.81
N LYS A 29 8.70 -32.21 31.51
CA LYS A 29 8.12 -30.92 31.13
C LYS A 29 9.27 -29.93 31.13
N VAL A 30 9.85 -29.70 29.95
CA VAL A 30 10.55 -28.47 29.68
C VAL A 30 9.44 -27.42 29.70
N ASN A 31 9.25 -26.83 30.87
CA ASN A 31 8.71 -25.48 30.92
C ASN A 31 9.72 -24.66 30.10
N ILE A 32 9.43 -24.52 28.81
CA ILE A 32 9.91 -23.38 28.07
C ILE A 32 9.22 -22.23 28.79
N SER A 33 9.89 -21.69 29.83
CA SER A 33 9.62 -20.33 30.19
C SER A 33 9.86 -19.59 28.89
N GLU A 34 8.79 -19.09 28.28
CA GLU A 34 8.90 -17.94 27.41
C GLU A 34 9.81 -16.99 28.17
N LYS A 35 11.06 -16.87 27.72
CA LYS A 35 11.83 -15.69 28.05
C LYS A 35 10.96 -14.59 27.47
N LYS A 36 10.14 -13.97 28.33
CA LYS A 36 9.75 -12.59 28.11
C LYS A 36 11.08 -11.91 27.87
N ASP A 37 11.35 -11.57 26.62
CA ASP A 37 12.31 -10.52 26.33
C ASP A 37 11.79 -9.35 27.16
N THR A 38 12.41 -9.13 28.31
CA THR A 38 12.28 -7.88 29.04
C THR A 38 13.11 -6.88 28.25
N THR A 39 12.70 -6.60 27.01
CA THR A 39 13.11 -5.41 26.30
C THR A 39 12.57 -4.26 27.12
N CYS A 40 13.45 -3.63 27.91
CA CYS A 40 13.14 -2.38 28.57
C CYS A 40 12.66 -1.40 27.50
N LEU A 41 11.47 -0.84 27.70
CA LEU A 41 10.92 0.14 26.78
C LEU A 41 11.89 1.34 26.66
N PRO A 42 12.06 1.90 25.45
CA PRO A 42 12.93 3.05 25.26
C PRO A 42 12.39 4.25 26.07
N HIS A 43 13.27 4.92 26.81
CA HIS A 43 12.92 6.17 27.48
C HIS A 43 13.17 7.33 26.52
N LEU A 44 12.12 8.07 26.18
CA LEU A 44 12.19 9.19 25.25
C LEU A 44 11.71 10.47 25.92
N TYR A 45 12.55 11.49 25.83
CA TYR A 45 12.35 12.80 26.43
C TYR A 45 12.16 13.85 25.35
N ASP A 46 11.28 14.80 25.62
CA ASP A 46 11.12 15.98 24.79
C ASP A 46 12.30 16.94 25.02
N ASP A 47 12.76 17.60 23.96
CA ASP A 47 13.68 18.72 24.09
C ASP A 47 12.87 19.99 24.32
N PRO A 48 12.99 20.67 25.48
CA PRO A 48 12.25 21.90 25.76
C PRO A 48 12.52 23.01 24.74
N LYS A 49 13.68 23.00 24.07
CA LYS A 49 14.00 23.99 23.02
C LYS A 49 13.15 23.81 21.77
N LEU A 50 12.65 22.60 21.54
CA LEU A 50 11.89 22.21 20.35
C LEU A 50 10.38 22.22 20.58
N GLU A 51 9.91 22.57 21.79
CA GLU A 51 8.49 22.52 22.19
C GLU A 51 7.57 23.27 21.23
N LYS A 52 8.03 24.42 20.72
CA LYS A 52 7.27 25.26 19.78
C LYS A 52 7.59 24.98 18.31
N GLU A 53 8.60 24.17 18.04
CA GLU A 53 9.00 23.85 16.67
C GLU A 53 8.06 22.82 16.06
N LYS A 54 7.50 23.16 14.90
CA LYS A 54 6.64 22.27 14.13
C LYS A 54 7.17 22.11 12.72
N VAL A 55 6.95 20.94 12.16
CA VAL A 55 7.26 20.59 10.79
C VAL A 55 5.93 20.40 10.07
N LEU A 56 5.74 21.15 8.98
CA LEU A 56 4.60 20.96 8.10
C LEU A 56 5.04 20.08 6.93
N ILE A 57 4.43 18.91 6.83
CA ILE A 57 4.73 17.92 5.79
C ILE A 57 3.56 17.90 4.81
N TYR A 58 3.84 18.23 3.55
CA TYR A 58 2.82 18.25 2.50
C TYR A 58 2.79 16.93 1.74
N ALA A 59 1.58 16.45 1.43
CA ALA A 59 1.32 15.50 0.36
C ALA A 59 1.63 16.17 -1.00
N GLU A 60 1.04 17.35 -1.19
CA GLU A 60 1.33 18.31 -2.25
C GLU A 60 1.06 19.70 -1.67
N GLU A 61 1.85 20.70 -2.07
CA GLU A 61 1.69 22.06 -1.59
C GLU A 61 0.25 22.54 -1.84
N GLY A 62 -0.44 22.95 -0.76
CA GLY A 62 -1.80 23.51 -0.83
C GLY A 62 -2.95 22.51 -0.88
N ILE A 63 -2.71 21.20 -0.78
CA ILE A 63 -3.79 20.18 -0.78
C ILE A 63 -3.94 19.52 0.58
N ASP A 64 -2.97 18.69 0.94
CA ASP A 64 -3.02 17.85 2.13
C ASP A 64 -1.70 17.97 2.88
N SER A 65 -1.78 18.02 4.21
CA SER A 65 -0.60 18.14 5.05
C SER A 65 -0.79 17.53 6.42
N VAL A 66 0.31 17.13 7.05
CA VAL A 66 0.38 16.82 8.48
C VAL A 66 1.29 17.84 9.17
N LEU A 67 0.80 18.43 10.26
CA LEU A 67 1.58 19.32 11.11
C LEU A 67 2.02 18.53 12.34
N ILE A 68 3.32 18.27 12.44
CA ILE A 68 3.91 17.45 13.51
C ILE A 68 4.88 18.28 14.35
N SER A 69 4.92 18.07 15.67
CA SER A 69 5.94 18.73 16.50
C SER A 69 7.32 18.13 16.21
N ARG A 70 8.38 18.92 16.36
CA ARG A 70 9.74 18.41 16.18
C ARG A 70 10.08 17.32 17.21
N ASN A 71 9.58 17.46 18.44
CA ASN A 71 9.75 16.45 19.49
C ASN A 71 9.11 15.11 19.13
N GLU A 72 7.88 15.14 18.65
CA GLU A 72 7.17 13.94 18.18
C GLU A 72 7.88 13.31 16.99
N LEU A 73 8.33 14.11 16.02
CA LEU A 73 9.08 13.62 14.88
C LEU A 73 10.41 12.94 15.32
N ASN A 74 11.12 13.52 16.30
CA ASN A 74 12.33 12.91 16.87
C ASN A 74 12.03 11.58 17.58
N LYS A 75 10.89 11.45 18.26
CA LYS A 75 10.44 10.18 18.86
C LYS A 75 10.16 9.15 17.77
N ILE A 76 9.44 9.54 16.71
CA ILE A 76 9.16 8.68 15.57
C ILE A 76 10.44 8.17 14.92
N GLU A 77 11.44 9.04 14.68
CA GLU A 77 12.72 8.64 14.09
C GLU A 77 13.45 7.56 14.91
N LYS A 78 13.35 7.63 16.24
CA LYS A 78 13.98 6.66 17.15
C LYS A 78 13.22 5.33 17.17
N LEU A 79 11.89 5.38 17.19
CA LEU A 79 11.05 4.19 17.32
C LEU A 79 10.83 3.46 15.98
N PHE A 80 10.87 4.18 14.87
CA PHE A 80 10.60 3.69 13.52
C PHE A 80 11.80 3.97 12.61
N PRO A 81 12.88 3.16 12.70
CA PRO A 81 14.11 3.39 11.94
C PRO A 81 13.91 3.32 10.42
N VAL A 82 12.79 2.76 9.96
CA VAL A 82 12.42 2.65 8.54
C VAL A 82 12.44 4.00 7.82
N PHE A 83 12.10 5.09 8.50
CA PHE A 83 12.10 6.44 7.92
C PHE A 83 13.49 6.94 7.55
N LYS A 84 14.53 6.48 8.24
CA LYS A 84 15.93 6.86 7.99
C LYS A 84 16.79 5.68 7.50
N ALA A 85 16.16 4.59 7.07
CA ALA A 85 16.86 3.41 6.59
C ALA A 85 17.84 3.75 5.47
N GLU A 86 19.03 3.13 5.50
CA GLU A 86 20.03 3.29 4.43
C GLU A 86 19.49 2.79 3.09
N PHE A 87 18.77 1.66 3.12
CA PHE A 87 18.09 1.06 1.99
C PHE A 87 16.59 0.96 2.29
N PRO A 88 15.80 2.01 1.97
CA PRO A 88 14.36 1.99 2.17
C PRO A 88 13.70 0.84 1.40
N SER A 89 12.79 0.12 2.06
CA SER A 89 11.89 -0.86 1.45
C SER A 89 10.66 -0.18 0.86
N ASP A 90 9.81 -0.92 0.13
CA ASP A 90 8.53 -0.39 -0.35
C ASP A 90 7.68 0.19 0.82
N PRO A 91 6.92 1.28 0.62
CA PRO A 91 6.12 1.86 1.70
C PRO A 91 5.10 0.92 2.34
N ASN A 92 4.49 -0.02 1.59
CA ASN A 92 3.57 -0.99 2.18
C ASN A 92 4.31 -2.01 3.05
N GLU A 93 5.48 -2.48 2.60
CA GLU A 93 6.35 -3.37 3.38
C GLU A 93 6.87 -2.66 4.65
N SER A 94 7.29 -1.41 4.49
CA SER A 94 7.77 -0.54 5.57
C SER A 94 6.70 -0.33 6.65
N TYR A 95 5.46 -0.08 6.23
CA TYR A 95 4.32 0.06 7.13
C TYR A 95 3.99 -1.27 7.83
N ALA A 96 3.89 -2.36 7.06
CA ALA A 96 3.56 -3.68 7.58
C ALA A 96 4.59 -4.21 8.59
N GLY A 97 5.85 -3.80 8.47
CA GLY A 97 6.92 -4.23 9.37
C GLY A 97 6.75 -3.72 10.81
N LYS A 98 6.20 -2.51 11.00
CA LYS A 98 5.99 -1.93 12.34
C LYS A 98 4.98 -0.78 12.32
N VAL A 99 3.81 -1.05 12.87
CA VAL A 99 2.69 -0.10 12.86
C VAL A 99 2.59 0.71 14.16
N TRP A 100 3.13 0.20 15.27
CA TRP A 100 3.14 0.89 16.56
C TRP A 100 4.37 0.52 17.39
N GLU A 101 4.67 1.33 18.40
CA GLU A 101 5.71 1.05 19.39
C GLU A 101 5.41 1.76 20.72
N ASN A 102 5.75 1.10 21.83
CA ASN A 102 5.63 1.68 23.17
C ASN A 102 6.95 2.33 23.62
N TYR A 103 6.86 3.33 24.47
CA TYR A 103 8.00 4.03 25.05
C TYR A 103 7.66 4.57 26.44
N ILE A 104 8.67 4.86 27.25
CA ILE A 104 8.48 5.57 28.52
C ILE A 104 8.73 7.06 28.29
N ASN A 105 7.77 7.89 28.65
CA ASN A 105 7.84 9.35 28.52
C ASN A 105 8.66 9.99 29.66
N GLN A 106 8.79 11.32 29.63
CA GLN A 106 9.55 12.10 30.62
C GLN A 106 9.02 12.00 32.05
N ASP A 107 7.74 11.67 32.23
CA ASP A 107 7.09 11.49 33.54
C ASP A 107 7.21 10.05 34.05
N GLY A 108 7.91 9.17 33.31
CA GLY A 108 8.04 7.75 33.64
C GLY A 108 6.80 6.93 33.29
N LYS A 109 5.86 7.47 32.48
CA LYS A 109 4.65 6.77 32.05
C LYS A 109 4.86 6.11 30.69
N GLU A 110 4.26 4.94 30.52
CA GLU A 110 4.21 4.26 29.23
C GLU A 110 3.23 4.98 28.30
N GLU A 111 3.71 5.28 27.09
CA GLU A 111 2.94 5.82 25.97
C GLU A 111 3.22 5.00 24.70
N SER A 112 2.40 5.22 23.67
CA SER A 112 2.58 4.54 22.38
C SER A 112 2.51 5.55 21.24
N ILE A 113 3.32 5.31 20.21
CA ILE A 113 3.13 5.92 18.89
C ILE A 113 2.55 4.84 17.99
N THR A 114 1.44 5.14 17.31
CA THR A 114 0.76 4.21 16.42
C THR A 114 0.32 4.85 15.13
N PHE A 115 0.46 4.10 14.04
CA PHE A 115 -0.03 4.39 12.70
C PHE A 115 -1.15 3.41 12.30
N GLY A 116 -1.79 2.75 13.27
CA GLY A 116 -2.74 1.65 13.04
C GLY A 116 -4.14 2.05 12.54
N SER A 117 -4.47 3.33 12.53
CA SER A 117 -5.72 3.84 11.96
C SER A 117 -5.54 4.23 10.48
N GLU A 118 -6.65 4.45 9.75
CA GLU A 118 -6.58 4.95 8.37
C GLU A 118 -5.82 6.29 8.28
N VAL A 119 -6.10 7.21 9.20
CA VAL A 119 -5.37 8.49 9.30
C VAL A 119 -3.92 8.27 9.70
N GLY A 120 -3.65 7.35 10.64
CA GLY A 120 -2.29 7.01 11.04
C GLY A 120 -1.47 6.45 9.87
N ARG A 121 -2.07 5.63 9.00
CA ARG A 121 -1.42 5.17 7.78
C ARG A 121 -1.16 6.30 6.79
N ASP A 122 -2.08 7.26 6.68
CA ASP A 122 -1.87 8.45 5.86
C ASP A 122 -0.67 9.25 6.37
N ASP A 123 -0.60 9.49 7.67
CA ASP A 123 0.50 10.20 8.33
C ASP A 123 1.83 9.45 8.16
N PHE A 124 1.83 8.12 8.33
CA PHE A 124 3.00 7.28 8.05
C PHE A 124 3.51 7.50 6.63
N CYS A 125 2.63 7.45 5.63
CA CYS A 125 3.02 7.65 4.24
C CYS A 125 3.56 9.05 3.97
N LEU A 126 3.00 10.09 4.59
CA LEU A 126 3.49 11.46 4.45
C LEU A 126 4.87 11.64 5.09
N ILE A 127 5.09 11.10 6.29
CA ILE A 127 6.39 11.12 6.98
C ILE A 127 7.42 10.31 6.18
N TYR A 128 7.03 9.14 5.66
CA TYR A 128 7.87 8.33 4.79
C TYR A 128 8.30 9.10 3.54
N ALA A 129 7.35 9.73 2.85
CA ALA A 129 7.62 10.57 1.69
C ALA A 129 8.55 11.74 2.06
N TYR A 130 8.32 12.41 3.20
CA TYR A 130 9.14 13.52 3.68
C TYR A 130 10.63 13.16 3.80
N TYR A 131 10.95 12.06 4.47
CA TYR A 131 12.35 11.65 4.62
C TYR A 131 12.95 11.14 3.32
N LEU A 132 12.17 10.37 2.55
CA LEU A 132 12.69 9.81 1.31
C LEU A 132 12.91 10.89 0.24
N LYS A 133 12.07 11.94 0.20
CA LYS A 133 12.25 13.14 -0.64
C LYS A 133 13.58 13.83 -0.35
N GLN A 134 13.91 14.03 0.92
CA GLN A 134 15.20 14.61 1.34
C GLN A 134 16.36 13.71 0.92
N LYS A 135 16.27 12.40 1.17
CA LYS A 135 17.29 11.40 0.79
C LYS A 135 17.51 11.34 -0.72
N ASN A 136 16.44 11.45 -1.50
CA ASN A 136 16.49 11.42 -2.96
C ASN A 136 17.11 12.69 -3.54
N GLY A 137 16.94 13.82 -2.86
CA GLY A 137 17.24 15.16 -3.34
C GLY A 137 15.97 15.82 -3.86
N GLU A 138 15.48 16.78 -3.09
CA GLU A 138 14.20 17.45 -3.33
C GLU A 138 14.16 18.15 -4.70
N ALA A 139 15.14 19.03 -4.97
CA ALA A 139 15.20 19.78 -6.23
C ALA A 139 15.52 18.90 -7.44
N LYS A 140 16.36 17.87 -7.26
CA LYS A 140 16.92 17.07 -8.35
C LYS A 140 15.86 16.33 -9.17
N PHE A 141 14.84 15.79 -8.49
CA PHE A 141 13.81 14.94 -9.11
C PHE A 141 12.43 15.60 -9.11
N LYS A 142 12.38 16.94 -9.06
CA LYS A 142 11.11 17.68 -8.96
C LYS A 142 10.16 17.34 -10.12
N LEU A 143 10.65 17.33 -11.35
CA LEU A 143 9.83 17.06 -12.54
C LEU A 143 9.34 15.61 -12.59
N GLU A 144 10.20 14.64 -12.24
CA GLU A 144 9.83 13.24 -12.16
C GLU A 144 8.77 13.00 -11.10
N ARG A 145 8.90 13.64 -9.94
CA ARG A 145 7.95 13.58 -8.83
C ARG A 145 6.58 14.11 -9.22
N GLU A 146 6.52 15.32 -9.75
CA GLU A 146 5.26 15.93 -10.20
C GLU A 146 4.58 15.06 -11.27
N LYS A 147 5.36 14.47 -12.18
CA LYS A 147 4.82 13.58 -13.21
C LYS A 147 4.30 12.28 -12.61
N LEU A 148 5.02 11.65 -11.69
CA LEU A 148 4.59 10.43 -11.01
C LEU A 148 3.34 10.65 -10.16
N ILE A 149 3.24 11.77 -9.43
CA ILE A 149 2.03 12.14 -8.68
C ILE A 149 0.82 12.21 -9.62
N LYS A 150 0.95 12.89 -10.77
CA LYS A 150 -0.13 13.00 -11.77
C LYS A 150 -0.52 11.63 -12.34
N LEU A 151 0.47 10.79 -12.64
CA LEU A 151 0.25 9.43 -13.13
C LEU A 151 -0.48 8.54 -12.10
N TYR A 152 -0.03 8.53 -10.85
CA TYR A 152 -0.63 7.71 -9.79
C TYR A 152 -2.03 8.20 -9.42
N ARG A 153 -2.26 9.51 -9.44
CA ARG A 153 -3.61 10.08 -9.29
C ARG A 153 -4.53 9.75 -10.46
N ALA A 154 -4.01 9.70 -11.68
CA ALA A 154 -4.81 9.29 -12.84
C ALA A 154 -5.26 7.84 -12.70
N ILE A 155 -4.37 6.93 -12.29
CA ILE A 155 -4.77 5.54 -11.96
C ILE A 155 -5.76 5.50 -10.79
N ASN A 156 -5.46 6.18 -9.67
CA ASN A 156 -6.37 6.19 -8.52
C ASN A 156 -7.76 6.68 -8.90
N GLY A 157 -7.84 7.79 -9.64
CA GLY A 157 -9.12 8.36 -10.09
C GLY A 157 -9.82 7.52 -11.16
N LEU A 158 -9.08 6.77 -11.97
CA LEU A 158 -9.66 5.82 -12.94
C LEU A 158 -10.37 4.70 -12.16
N TYR A 159 -9.67 4.07 -11.21
CA TYR A 159 -10.24 3.00 -10.40
C TYR A 159 -11.32 3.51 -9.44
N GLU A 160 -11.18 4.73 -8.90
CA GLU A 160 -12.24 5.37 -8.12
C GLU A 160 -13.53 5.49 -8.94
N GLY A 161 -13.44 6.01 -10.17
CA GLY A 161 -14.60 6.13 -11.04
C GLY A 161 -15.19 4.76 -11.42
N LEU A 162 -14.34 3.78 -11.71
CA LEU A 162 -14.75 2.41 -12.02
C LEU A 162 -15.49 1.74 -10.86
N ASN A 163 -15.08 2.01 -9.62
CA ASN A 163 -15.68 1.43 -8.41
C ASN A 163 -16.74 2.32 -7.73
N TYR A 164 -17.19 3.40 -8.38
CA TYR A 164 -18.20 4.34 -7.85
C TYR A 164 -17.77 5.04 -6.55
N GLY A 165 -16.47 5.32 -6.42
CA GLY A 165 -15.90 6.04 -5.28
C GLY A 165 -15.53 5.14 -4.11
N GLY A 166 -15.34 5.75 -2.94
CA GLY A 166 -14.98 5.05 -1.71
C GLY A 166 -13.86 5.76 -0.95
N THR A 167 -13.89 5.67 0.39
CA THR A 167 -12.92 6.35 1.25
C THR A 167 -11.49 5.87 1.01
N TYR A 168 -11.32 4.63 0.57
CA TYR A 168 -10.02 4.07 0.15
C TYR A 168 -9.30 4.97 -0.86
N PHE A 169 -9.99 5.42 -1.91
CA PHE A 169 -9.43 6.29 -2.95
C PHE A 169 -9.07 7.67 -2.40
N GLY A 170 -9.88 8.18 -1.46
CA GLY A 170 -9.61 9.38 -0.68
C GLY A 170 -8.28 9.29 0.08
N HIS A 171 -8.11 8.24 0.88
CA HIS A 171 -6.85 8.00 1.62
C HIS A 171 -5.64 7.83 0.69
N GLN A 172 -5.85 7.20 -0.47
CA GLN A 172 -4.78 6.96 -1.43
C GLN A 172 -4.13 8.24 -1.96
N HIS A 173 -4.83 9.40 -1.95
CA HIS A 173 -4.25 10.69 -2.32
C HIS A 173 -3.05 11.09 -1.46
N LYS A 174 -3.06 10.75 -0.16
CA LYS A 174 -1.92 10.95 0.74
C LYS A 174 -0.90 9.83 0.59
N ARG A 175 -1.37 8.58 0.57
CA ARG A 175 -0.52 7.38 0.55
C ARG A 175 0.35 7.25 -0.69
N LEU A 176 -0.14 7.69 -1.85
CA LEU A 176 0.61 7.60 -3.11
C LEU A 176 1.92 8.40 -3.08
N ASN A 177 2.06 9.42 -2.22
CA ASN A 177 3.31 10.20 -2.15
C ASN A 177 4.49 9.36 -1.66
N ALA A 178 4.24 8.41 -0.75
CA ALA A 178 5.25 7.44 -0.34
C ALA A 178 5.69 6.56 -1.52
N SER A 179 4.71 6.09 -2.32
CA SER A 179 4.99 5.32 -3.54
C SER A 179 5.77 6.12 -4.59
N VAL A 180 5.48 7.41 -4.73
CA VAL A 180 6.21 8.32 -5.63
C VAL A 180 7.66 8.43 -5.21
N GLU A 181 7.93 8.74 -3.94
CA GLU A 181 9.32 8.88 -3.46
C GLU A 181 10.08 7.56 -3.53
N TYR A 182 9.41 6.44 -3.28
CA TYR A 182 10.02 5.13 -3.46
C TYR A 182 10.36 4.84 -4.93
N SER A 183 9.51 5.28 -5.85
CA SER A 183 9.77 5.20 -7.29
C SER A 183 10.95 6.06 -7.72
N ILE A 184 11.10 7.26 -7.14
CA ILE A 184 12.26 8.13 -7.33
C ILE A 184 13.53 7.53 -6.72
N TYR A 185 13.42 6.91 -5.55
CA TYR A 185 14.55 6.20 -4.94
C TYR A 185 15.06 5.08 -5.85
N LYS A 186 14.15 4.25 -6.38
CA LYS A 186 14.49 3.23 -7.40
C LYS A 186 15.13 3.84 -8.65
N LEU A 187 14.62 4.99 -9.12
CA LEU A 187 15.20 5.73 -10.24
C LEU A 187 16.64 6.19 -9.95
N LYS A 188 16.88 6.75 -8.76
CA LYS A 188 18.21 7.21 -8.31
C LYS A 188 19.22 6.06 -8.24
N LEU A 189 18.81 4.91 -7.71
CA LEU A 189 19.68 3.74 -7.57
C LEU A 189 20.08 3.16 -8.93
N ARG A 190 19.12 3.02 -9.84
CA ARG A 190 19.34 2.17 -11.01
C ARG A 190 20.17 2.81 -12.11
N LYS A 191 20.39 4.13 -12.13
CA LYS A 191 21.19 4.99 -13.07
C LYS A 191 21.07 4.73 -14.59
N GLU A 192 20.61 3.57 -14.99
CA GLU A 192 20.42 3.02 -16.31
C GLU A 192 18.97 2.54 -16.32
N TYR A 193 18.05 3.24 -17.00
CA TYR A 193 16.93 2.61 -17.71
C TYR A 193 16.23 3.63 -18.62
N TYR A 194 16.94 3.97 -19.70
CA TYR A 194 16.37 4.29 -21.00
C TYR A 194 16.53 3.12 -22.00
N GLU A 195 17.33 2.09 -21.68
CA GLU A 195 17.76 1.09 -22.65
C GLU A 195 17.20 -0.30 -22.34
N LYS A 196 15.88 -0.46 -22.47
CA LYS A 196 15.30 -1.79 -22.75
C LYS A 196 15.25 -1.94 -24.27
N LYS A 197 15.65 -3.11 -24.79
CA LYS A 197 15.57 -3.44 -26.24
C LYS A 197 14.13 -3.53 -26.76
N TYR A 198 13.13 -3.48 -25.88
CA TYR A 198 11.73 -3.59 -26.25
C TYR A 198 11.17 -2.26 -26.78
N ASN A 199 10.22 -2.37 -27.70
CA ASN A 199 9.49 -1.20 -28.20
C ASN A 199 8.51 -0.68 -27.14
N PHE A 200 8.95 0.30 -26.36
CA PHE A 200 8.14 0.96 -25.33
C PHE A 200 6.83 1.53 -25.89
N LYS A 201 6.84 2.11 -27.10
CA LYS A 201 5.62 2.69 -27.70
C LYS A 201 4.54 1.62 -27.88
N LYS A 202 4.92 0.42 -28.33
CA LYS A 202 3.99 -0.71 -28.48
C LYS A 202 3.44 -1.18 -27.12
N GLN A 203 4.28 -1.26 -26.09
CA GLN A 203 3.82 -1.65 -24.75
C GLN A 203 2.86 -0.62 -24.14
N LYS A 204 3.16 0.67 -24.31
CA LYS A 204 2.27 1.76 -23.91
C LYS A 204 0.93 1.68 -24.65
N ASP A 205 0.94 1.50 -25.97
CA ASP A 205 -0.29 1.39 -26.77
C ASP A 205 -1.17 0.24 -26.31
N LEU A 206 -0.58 -0.95 -26.08
CA LEU A 206 -1.30 -2.11 -25.54
C LEU A 206 -1.88 -1.83 -24.16
N TYR A 207 -1.11 -1.18 -23.29
CA TYR A 207 -1.54 -0.83 -21.95
C TYR A 207 -2.74 0.14 -21.96
N ILE A 208 -2.65 1.22 -22.74
CA ILE A 208 -3.73 2.20 -22.87
C ILE A 208 -4.98 1.56 -23.48
N LYS A 209 -4.84 0.75 -24.53
CA LYS A 209 -5.97 0.02 -25.13
C LYS A 209 -6.65 -0.93 -24.15
N ALA A 210 -5.87 -1.61 -23.30
CA ALA A 210 -6.44 -2.47 -22.27
C ALA A 210 -7.28 -1.67 -21.25
N LEU A 211 -6.82 -0.49 -20.83
CA LEU A 211 -7.59 0.39 -19.94
C LEU A 211 -8.86 0.92 -20.62
N MET A 212 -8.77 1.34 -21.89
CA MET A 212 -9.92 1.80 -22.66
C MET A 212 -10.96 0.70 -22.83
N GLN A 213 -10.53 -0.52 -23.13
CA GLN A 213 -11.41 -1.68 -23.23
C GLN A 213 -12.09 -1.94 -21.89
N TYR A 214 -11.33 -1.94 -20.78
CA TYR A 214 -11.89 -2.15 -19.46
C TYR A 214 -12.96 -1.11 -19.10
N VAL A 215 -12.69 0.18 -19.36
CA VAL A 215 -13.68 1.24 -19.18
C VAL A 215 -14.91 1.01 -20.05
N SER A 216 -14.72 0.68 -21.33
CA SER A 216 -15.82 0.42 -22.25
C SER A 216 -16.69 -0.76 -21.79
N ASP A 217 -16.06 -1.83 -21.30
CA ASP A 217 -16.75 -3.01 -20.80
C ASP A 217 -17.59 -2.63 -19.57
N GLU A 218 -16.99 -1.97 -18.56
CA GLU A 218 -17.69 -1.56 -17.34
C GLU A 218 -18.82 -0.55 -17.61
N GLU A 219 -18.59 0.45 -18.47
CA GLU A 219 -19.64 1.41 -18.87
C GLU A 219 -20.77 0.74 -19.65
N SER A 220 -20.47 -0.31 -20.42
CA SER A 220 -21.49 -1.07 -21.16
C SER A 220 -22.38 -1.90 -20.25
N GLN A 221 -21.92 -2.26 -19.05
CA GLN A 221 -22.67 -3.06 -18.07
C GLN A 221 -23.37 -2.20 -17.01
N ASP A 222 -23.14 -0.88 -16.97
CA ASP A 222 -23.74 0.00 -15.98
C ASP A 222 -25.26 0.12 -16.22
N PRO A 223 -26.11 -0.36 -15.28
CA PRO A 223 -27.56 -0.30 -15.42
C PRO A 223 -28.11 1.13 -15.45
N TYR A 224 -27.37 2.13 -14.94
CA TYR A 224 -27.72 3.55 -15.06
C TYR A 224 -27.40 4.13 -16.45
N ASN A 225 -26.57 3.43 -17.23
CA ASN A 225 -26.32 3.74 -18.63
C ASN A 225 -27.25 2.96 -19.58
N GLN A 226 -27.86 1.88 -19.08
CA GLN A 226 -28.82 1.07 -19.80
C GLN A 226 -30.26 1.54 -19.50
N ASP A 227 -30.69 2.56 -20.24
CA ASP A 227 -32.10 2.91 -20.52
C ASP A 227 -33.06 3.24 -19.34
N ASP A 228 -33.15 4.53 -18.95
CA ASP A 228 -34.46 5.21 -18.83
C ASP A 228 -34.53 6.36 -19.85
N PRO A 229 -35.42 6.30 -20.86
CA PRO A 229 -35.61 7.37 -21.84
C PRO A 229 -36.05 8.72 -21.26
N ARG A 230 -36.44 8.79 -19.98
CA ARG A 230 -36.99 9.98 -19.30
C ARG A 230 -35.98 10.77 -18.47
N ASP A 231 -34.90 10.14 -17.99
CA ASP A 231 -33.96 10.77 -17.04
C ASP A 231 -32.67 11.33 -17.69
N GLY A 232 -32.60 11.29 -19.02
CA GLY A 232 -31.59 12.01 -19.78
C GLY A 232 -30.25 11.29 -19.84
N LYS A 233 -29.65 11.30 -21.04
CA LYS A 233 -28.37 10.69 -21.42
C LYS A 233 -27.13 11.31 -20.73
N GLY A 234 -27.27 11.81 -19.50
CA GLY A 234 -26.38 12.77 -18.88
C GLY A 234 -25.24 12.14 -18.06
N GLU A 235 -25.53 11.20 -17.16
CA GLU A 235 -24.56 10.80 -16.13
C GLU A 235 -23.54 9.75 -16.59
N GLY A 236 -23.95 8.74 -17.35
CA GLY A 236 -23.05 7.81 -18.04
C GLY A 236 -22.04 8.50 -18.95
N SER A 237 -22.53 9.46 -19.73
CA SER A 237 -21.65 10.26 -20.59
C SER A 237 -20.67 11.11 -19.77
N LYS A 238 -21.01 11.51 -18.54
CA LYS A 238 -20.12 12.29 -17.66
C LYS A 238 -19.10 11.39 -16.95
N ARG A 239 -19.50 10.21 -16.46
CA ARG A 239 -18.59 9.23 -15.85
C ARG A 239 -17.59 8.73 -16.89
N GLY A 240 -18.06 8.25 -18.03
CA GLY A 240 -17.21 7.84 -19.14
C GLY A 240 -16.22 8.93 -19.58
N LYS A 241 -16.66 10.19 -19.68
CA LYS A 241 -15.75 11.33 -19.94
C LYS A 241 -14.68 11.49 -18.88
N ARG A 242 -15.03 11.45 -17.58
CA ARG A 242 -14.06 11.55 -16.49
C ARG A 242 -13.05 10.40 -16.49
N LEU A 243 -13.50 9.17 -16.81
CA LEU A 243 -12.62 8.01 -16.95
C LEU A 243 -11.67 8.18 -18.14
N GLN A 244 -12.20 8.63 -19.29
CA GLN A 244 -11.38 8.93 -20.47
C GLN A 244 -10.35 10.02 -20.19
N GLU A 245 -10.69 11.09 -19.46
CA GLU A 245 -9.74 12.12 -19.05
C GLU A 245 -8.56 11.54 -18.23
N LYS A 246 -8.81 10.52 -17.39
CA LYS A 246 -7.71 9.84 -16.67
C LYS A 246 -6.83 9.06 -17.63
N ILE A 247 -7.42 8.35 -18.60
CA ILE A 247 -6.68 7.64 -19.65
C ILE A 247 -5.84 8.62 -20.49
N ASP A 248 -6.39 9.76 -20.86
CA ASP A 248 -5.68 10.78 -21.65
C ASP A 248 -4.47 11.34 -20.89
N ILE A 249 -4.58 11.52 -19.56
CA ILE A 249 -3.44 11.89 -18.70
C ILE A 249 -2.35 10.81 -18.73
N LEU A 250 -2.74 9.54 -18.61
CA LEU A 250 -1.80 8.41 -18.66
C LEU A 250 -1.12 8.35 -20.03
N GLU A 251 -1.89 8.41 -21.11
CA GLU A 251 -1.36 8.41 -22.47
C GLU A 251 -0.40 9.58 -22.67
N LYS A 252 -0.72 10.78 -22.21
CA LYS A 252 0.16 11.95 -22.36
C LYS A 252 1.45 11.83 -21.55
N LEU A 253 1.36 11.40 -20.29
CA LEU A 253 2.49 11.48 -19.34
C LEU A 253 3.39 10.24 -19.35
N ILE A 254 2.89 9.07 -19.77
CA ILE A 254 3.70 7.87 -19.98
C ILE A 254 4.58 8.10 -21.23
N THR A 255 5.79 8.59 -20.98
CA THR A 255 6.73 9.08 -21.99
C THR A 255 7.93 8.16 -22.21
N ASN A 256 8.19 7.26 -21.27
CA ASN A 256 9.26 6.27 -21.35
C ASN A 256 8.91 5.02 -20.52
N TYR A 257 9.76 4.00 -20.61
CA TYR A 257 9.56 2.72 -19.93
C TYR A 257 9.49 2.86 -18.40
N PHE A 258 10.23 3.80 -17.81
CA PHE A 258 10.20 4.03 -16.37
C PHE A 258 8.79 4.38 -15.89
N TYR A 259 8.14 5.36 -16.53
CA TYR A 259 6.79 5.78 -16.15
C TYR A 259 5.75 4.69 -16.39
N LEU A 260 5.84 3.96 -17.51
CA LEU A 260 4.93 2.83 -17.77
C LEU A 260 5.06 1.76 -16.69
N ASN A 261 6.29 1.35 -16.37
CA ASN A 261 6.53 0.35 -15.34
C ASN A 261 6.07 0.84 -13.96
N GLN A 262 6.28 2.11 -13.62
CA GLN A 262 5.82 2.67 -12.35
C GLN A 262 4.28 2.66 -12.25
N VAL A 263 3.61 3.08 -13.32
CA VAL A 263 2.14 3.07 -13.40
C VAL A 263 1.57 1.66 -13.28
N GLN A 264 2.11 0.70 -14.03
CA GLN A 264 1.66 -0.69 -14.00
C GLN A 264 1.89 -1.33 -12.63
N ASN A 265 3.04 -1.10 -12.00
CA ASN A 265 3.29 -1.61 -10.65
C ASN A 265 2.34 -0.99 -9.63
N PHE A 266 2.11 0.33 -9.69
CA PHE A 266 1.16 1.00 -8.81
C PHE A 266 -0.25 0.43 -8.98
N GLU A 267 -0.70 0.24 -10.23
CA GLU A 267 -1.98 -0.36 -10.54
C GLU A 267 -2.12 -1.77 -9.96
N ILE A 268 -1.12 -2.63 -10.18
CA ILE A 268 -1.10 -3.99 -9.66
C ILE A 268 -1.10 -3.99 -8.13
N THR A 269 -0.27 -3.17 -7.50
CA THR A 269 -0.15 -3.17 -6.04
C THR A 269 -1.44 -2.76 -5.32
N TYR A 270 -2.25 -1.88 -5.92
CA TYR A 270 -3.39 -1.28 -5.23
C TYR A 270 -4.76 -1.69 -5.75
N TYR A 271 -4.88 -2.21 -6.98
CA TYR A 271 -6.19 -2.46 -7.59
C TYR A 271 -6.34 -3.81 -8.33
N LYS A 272 -5.28 -4.64 -8.41
CA LYS A 272 -5.36 -5.97 -9.04
C LYS A 272 -4.77 -7.06 -8.15
#